data_AF-K1SDS2-F1
#
_entry.id   AF-K1SDS2-F1
#
_cell.length_a   1.000
_cell.length_b   1.000
_cell.length_c   1.000
_cell.angle_alpha   90.00
_cell.angle_beta   90.00
_cell.angle_gamma   90.00
#
_symmetry.space_group_name_H-M   'P 1'
#
loop_
_entity.id
_entity.type
_entity.pdbx_description
1 polymer ?
#
loop_
_entity_poly.entity_id
_entity_poly.type
_entity_poly.pdbx_seq_one_letter_code
_entity_poly.pdbx_strand_id
1 'polypeptide(L)'
;YNGETADDIAKRKGLRYREDILDNMGSDELIANLFRISQTEQKLKKDNIQTEKEANKTHYNIGKNIREVIEKNGGTMPEDLPTPEKSLKQLEKEKNNMLKNNK
;
A
#
# COMPACT_ATOMS: atom_id res chain seq x y z
N TYR A 1 -1.20 -2.48 8.30
CA TYR A 1 -1.00 -1.01 8.21
C TYR A 1 -1.29 -0.46 9.58
N ASN A 2 -0.29 -0.10 10.39
CA ASN A 2 -0.50 0.19 11.81
C ASN A 2 -1.24 -0.95 12.59
N GLY A 3 -0.93 -2.21 12.28
CA GLY A 3 -1.63 -3.37 12.84
C GLY A 3 -2.88 -3.84 12.08
N GLU A 4 -3.40 -3.06 11.13
CA GLU A 4 -4.54 -3.51 10.30
C GLU A 4 -4.16 -4.73 9.44
N THR A 5 -5.06 -5.71 9.42
CA THR A 5 -5.08 -6.84 8.48
C THR A 5 -5.67 -6.41 7.13
N ALA A 6 -5.56 -7.27 6.12
CA ALA A 6 -6.20 -7.04 4.82
C ALA A 6 -7.73 -6.85 4.97
N ASP A 7 -8.37 -7.66 5.81
CA ASP A 7 -9.82 -7.57 6.04
C ASP A 7 -10.23 -6.27 6.73
N ASP A 8 -9.39 -5.76 7.64
CA ASP A 8 -9.64 -4.46 8.31
C ASP A 8 -9.60 -3.32 7.29
N ILE A 9 -8.61 -3.33 6.40
CA ILE A 9 -8.47 -2.33 5.33
C ILE A 9 -9.66 -2.41 4.38
N ALA A 10 -10.06 -3.62 3.97
CA ALA A 10 -11.21 -3.81 3.09
C ALA A 10 -12.51 -3.26 3.70
N LYS A 11 -12.75 -3.52 5.00
CA LYS A 11 -13.91 -3.00 5.73
C LYS A 11 -13.88 -1.47 5.83
N ARG A 12 -12.75 -0.89 6.26
CA ARG A 12 -12.58 0.56 6.39
C ARG A 12 -12.79 1.28 5.06
N LYS A 13 -12.31 0.69 3.95
CA LYS A 13 -12.48 1.23 2.61
C LYS A 13 -13.83 0.94 1.97
N GLY A 14 -14.71 0.16 2.61
CA GLY A 14 -16.04 -0.18 2.11
C GLY A 14 -16.04 -1.13 0.90
N LEU A 15 -15.00 -1.96 0.77
CA LEU A 15 -14.82 -2.84 -0.39
C LEU A 15 -15.79 -4.02 -0.35
N ARG A 16 -16.32 -4.40 -1.53
CA ARG A 16 -17.16 -5.57 -1.71
C ARG A 16 -16.33 -6.84 -1.75
N TYR A 17 -17.00 -7.98 -1.53
CA TYR A 17 -16.39 -9.29 -1.68
C TYR A 17 -15.79 -9.44 -3.09
N ARG A 18 -14.47 -9.67 -3.15
CA ARG A 18 -13.60 -9.77 -4.35
C ARG A 18 -13.03 -8.47 -4.93
N GLU A 19 -13.30 -7.31 -4.33
CA GLU A 19 -12.54 -6.11 -4.66
C GLU A 19 -11.14 -6.21 -4.05
N ASP A 20 -10.11 -5.97 -4.86
CA ASP A 20 -8.72 -6.02 -4.42
C ASP A 20 -8.38 -4.73 -3.68
N ILE A 21 -7.69 -4.85 -2.54
CA ILE A 21 -7.32 -3.69 -1.73
C ILE A 21 -6.41 -2.75 -2.53
N LEU A 22 -5.39 -3.28 -3.23
CA LEU A 22 -4.41 -2.48 -3.97
C LEU A 22 -5.06 -1.76 -5.15
N ASP A 23 -6.06 -2.37 -5.79
CA ASP A 23 -6.84 -1.70 -6.85
C ASP A 23 -7.64 -0.50 -6.33
N ASN A 24 -7.88 -0.42 -5.01
CA ASN A 24 -8.64 0.62 -4.34
C ASN A 24 -7.77 1.46 -3.38
N MET A 25 -6.48 1.54 -3.65
CA MET A 25 -5.54 2.43 -2.95
C MET A 25 -5.13 3.59 -3.83
N GLY A 26 -4.93 4.77 -3.21
CA GLY A 26 -4.39 5.94 -3.89
C GLY A 26 -2.90 5.80 -4.20
N SER A 27 -2.36 6.68 -5.06
CA SER A 27 -0.94 6.69 -5.42
C SER A 27 -0.03 6.73 -4.20
N ASP A 28 -0.34 7.59 -3.23
CA ASP A 28 0.52 7.85 -2.08
C ASP A 28 0.53 6.66 -1.10
N GLU A 29 -0.62 5.99 -0.94
CA GLU A 29 -0.74 4.76 -0.14
C GLU A 29 0.06 3.61 -0.77
N LEU A 30 -0.04 3.47 -2.10
CA LEU A 30 0.71 2.48 -2.87
C LEU A 30 2.22 2.76 -2.83
N ILE A 31 2.64 4.02 -2.94
CA ILE A 31 4.04 4.43 -2.83
C ILE A 31 4.58 4.11 -1.43
N ALA A 32 3.84 4.43 -0.37
CA ALA A 32 4.25 4.11 0.99
C ALA A 32 4.41 2.60 1.20
N ASN A 33 3.47 1.81 0.67
CA ASN A 33 3.54 0.34 0.71
C ASN A 33 4.77 -0.21 -0.04
N LEU A 34 4.98 0.24 -1.29
CA LEU A 34 6.11 -0.19 -2.11
C LEU A 34 7.44 0.21 -1.48
N PHE A 35 7.54 1.42 -0.93
CA PHE A 35 8.75 1.90 -0.29
C PHE A 35 9.09 1.07 0.95
N ARG A 36 8.09 0.72 1.78
CA ARG A 36 8.27 -0.21 2.91
C ARG A 36 8.82 -1.55 2.47
N ILE A 37 8.24 -2.15 1.42
CA ILE A 37 8.67 -3.44 0.88
C ILE A 37 10.13 -3.35 0.41
N SER A 38 10.44 -2.33 -0.40
CA SER A 38 11.76 -2.12 -0.97
C SER A 38 12.84 -1.92 0.11
N GLN A 39 12.57 -1.07 1.10
CA GLN A 39 13.53 -0.82 2.19
C GLN A 39 13.70 -2.02 3.11
N THR A 40 12.62 -2.78 3.34
CA THR A 40 12.70 -4.05 4.08
C THR A 40 13.60 -5.04 3.35
N GLU A 41 13.37 -5.26 2.05
CA GLU A 41 14.18 -6.18 1.24
C GLU A 41 15.67 -5.80 1.25
N GLN A 42 15.97 -4.51 1.07
CA GLN A 42 17.34 -4.00 1.14
C GLN A 42 17.97 -4.29 2.51
N LYS A 43 17.23 -4.07 3.60
CA LYS A 43 17.73 -4.30 4.97
C LYS A 43 17.95 -5.78 5.26
N LEU A 44 17.02 -6.65 4.84
CA LEU A 44 17.15 -8.11 4.98
C LEU A 44 18.42 -8.62 4.28
N LYS A 45 18.66 -8.17 3.04
CA LYS A 45 19.86 -8.52 2.27
C LYS A 45 21.14 -8.00 2.92
N LYS A 46 21.16 -6.72 3.30
CA LYS A 46 22.34 -6.05 3.88
C LYS A 46 22.78 -6.69 5.20
N ASP A 47 21.83 -7.05 6.05
CA ASP A 47 22.11 -7.59 7.38
C ASP A 47 22.16 -9.14 7.39
N ASN A 48 22.01 -9.78 6.23
CA ASN A 48 21.93 -11.23 6.07
C ASN A 48 20.90 -11.88 7.03
N ILE A 49 19.70 -11.29 7.10
CA ILE A 49 18.62 -11.77 7.95
C ILE A 49 17.91 -12.94 7.26
N GLN A 50 17.86 -14.10 7.92
CA GLN A 50 17.32 -15.33 7.33
C GLN A 50 16.18 -15.96 8.13
N THR A 51 15.95 -15.55 9.38
CA THR A 51 14.88 -16.12 10.20
C THR A 51 13.59 -15.32 10.04
N GLU A 52 12.47 -16.01 10.06
CA GLU A 52 11.14 -15.40 9.98
C GLU A 52 10.93 -14.33 11.07
N LYS A 53 11.35 -14.64 12.31
CA LYS A 53 11.23 -13.74 13.45
C LYS A 53 11.95 -12.41 13.22
N GLU A 54 13.22 -12.46 12.78
CA GLU A 54 13.99 -11.24 12.53
C GLU A 54 13.53 -10.52 11.26
N ALA A 55 13.03 -11.25 10.26
CA ALA A 55 12.45 -10.65 9.07
C ALA A 55 11.17 -9.85 9.40
N ASN A 56 10.28 -10.43 10.22
CA ASN A 56 9.06 -9.76 10.69
C ASN A 56 9.39 -8.52 11.52
N LYS A 57 10.36 -8.62 12.43
CA LYS A 57 10.85 -7.48 13.23
C LYS A 57 11.42 -6.37 12.34
N THR A 58 12.20 -6.74 11.32
CA THR A 58 12.78 -5.79 10.36
C THR A 58 11.69 -5.07 9.58
N HIS A 59 10.73 -5.81 9.02
CA HIS A 59 9.60 -5.26 8.29
C HIS A 59 8.77 -4.29 9.16
N TYR A 60 8.51 -4.66 10.42
CA TYR A 60 7.81 -3.80 11.38
C TYR A 60 8.57 -2.49 11.64
N ASN A 61 9.88 -2.57 11.93
CA ASN A 61 10.70 -1.41 12.21
C ASN A 61 10.80 -0.46 11.02
N ILE A 62 10.98 -0.98 9.80
CA ILE A 62 10.96 -0.18 8.58
C ILE A 62 9.61 0.52 8.40
N GLY A 63 8.51 -0.21 8.62
CA GLY A 63 7.16 0.37 8.59
C GLY A 63 7.00 1.51 9.59
N LYS A 64 7.49 1.36 10.82
CA LYS A 64 7.46 2.40 11.87
C LYS A 64 8.26 3.64 11.44
N ASN A 65 9.48 3.47 10.95
CA ASN A 65 10.33 4.58 10.51
C ASN A 65 9.69 5.38 9.37
N ILE A 66 9.05 4.70 8.41
CA ILE A 66 8.37 5.37 7.30
C ILE A 66 7.23 6.24 7.82
N ARG A 67 6.44 5.76 8.78
CA ARG A 67 5.38 6.55 9.42
C ARG A 67 5.92 7.78 10.13
N GLU A 68 7.00 7.60 10.91
CA GLU A 68 7.66 8.71 11.60
C GLU A 68 8.15 9.79 10.62
N VAL A 69 8.65 9.40 9.44
CA VAL A 69 9.05 10.35 8.39
C VAL A 69 7.84 11.08 7.78
N ILE A 70 6.76 10.37 7.49
CA ILE A 70 5.53 10.98 6.97
C ILE A 70 4.99 12.01 7.97
N GLU A 71 4.90 11.62 9.25
CA GLU A 71 4.42 12.49 10.34
C GLU A 71 5.33 13.71 10.53
N LYS A 72 6.65 13.51 10.57
CA LYS A 72 7.63 14.60 10.68
C LYS A 72 7.51 15.63 9.56
N ASN A 73 7.14 15.18 8.36
CA ASN A 73 6.96 16.04 7.19
C ASN A 73 5.55 16.66 7.12
N GLY A 74 4.68 16.40 8.11
CA GLY A 74 3.29 16.86 8.11
C GLY A 74 2.41 16.18 7.07
N GLY A 75 2.79 14.99 6.60
CA GLY A 75 2.02 14.20 5.64
C GLY A 75 0.89 13.42 6.29
N THR A 76 -0.14 13.10 5.50
CA THR A 76 -1.24 12.23 5.91
C THR A 76 -0.78 10.78 6.02
N MET A 77 -1.15 10.07 7.09
CA MET A 77 -0.81 8.64 7.22
C MET A 77 -1.47 7.81 6.12
N PRO A 78 -0.83 6.73 5.63
CA PRO A 78 -1.39 5.91 4.57
C PRO A 78 -2.79 5.36 4.86
N GLU A 79 -3.09 5.01 6.11
CA GLU A 79 -4.42 4.55 6.53
C GLU A 79 -5.48 5.65 6.58
N ASP A 80 -5.08 6.92 6.68
CA ASP A 80 -5.98 8.07 6.73
C ASP A 80 -6.20 8.68 5.33
N LEU A 81 -5.50 8.17 4.31
CA LEU A 81 -5.73 8.57 2.94
C LEU A 81 -7.13 8.13 2.47
N PRO A 82 -7.82 8.97 1.67
CA PRO A 82 -9.14 8.65 1.18
C PRO A 82 -9.12 7.43 0.25
N THR A 83 -10.17 6.63 0.29
CA THR A 83 -10.41 5.63 -0.75
C THR A 83 -10.66 6.34 -2.08
N PRO A 84 -9.98 5.96 -3.18
CA PRO A 84 -10.25 6.53 -4.50
C PRO A 84 -11.71 6.30 -4.92
N GLU A 85 -12.31 7.27 -5.61
CA GLU A 85 -13.67 7.14 -6.17
C GLU A 85 -13.77 6.05 -7.23
N LYS A 86 -12.68 5.80 -7.96
CA LYS A 86 -12.55 4.75 -8.97
C LYS A 86 -11.36 3.87 -8.65
N SER A 87 -11.58 2.57 -8.71
CA SER A 87 -10.53 1.56 -8.65
C SER A 87 -9.65 1.61 -9.91
N LEU A 88 -8.42 1.09 -9.78
CA LEU A 88 -7.48 0.92 -10.88
C LEU A 88 -8.11 0.12 -12.04
N LYS A 89 -8.86 -0.94 -11.73
CA LYS A 89 -9.60 -1.74 -12.72
C LYS A 89 -10.66 -0.94 -13.47
N GLN A 90 -11.38 -0.05 -12.79
CA GLN A 90 -12.35 0.83 -13.45
C GLN A 90 -11.65 1.80 -14.40
N LEU A 91 -10.55 2.42 -13.96
CA LEU A 91 -9.74 3.32 -14.78
C LEU A 91 -9.17 2.60 -16.01
N GLU A 92 -8.67 1.39 -15.85
CA GLU A 92 -8.17 0.56 -16.95
C GLU A 92 -9.27 0.25 -17.97
N LYS A 93 -10.47 -0.15 -17.50
CA LYS A 93 -11.63 -0.42 -18.36
C LYS A 93 -12.06 0.81 -19.15
N GLU A 94 -12.15 1.97 -18.49
CA GLU A 94 -12.50 3.24 -19.14
C GLU A 94 -11.49 3.60 -20.23
N LYS A 95 -10.20 3.53 -19.92
CA LYS A 95 -9.12 3.77 -20.89
C LYS A 95 -9.23 2.83 -22.09
N ASN A 96 -9.44 1.54 -21.86
CA ASN A 96 -9.57 0.55 -22.93
C ASN A 96 -10.78 0.81 -23.82
N ASN A 97 -11.90 1.27 -23.27
CA ASN A 97 -13.08 1.64 -24.05
C ASN A 97 -12.83 2.90 -24.90
N MET A 98 -12.15 3.92 -24.34
CA MET A 98 -11.77 5.11 -25.10
C MET A 98 -10.87 4.76 -26.29
N LEU A 99 -9.88 3.89 -26.08
CA LEU A 99 -8.97 3.44 -27.16
C LEU A 99 -9.69 2.64 -28.25
N LYS A 100 -10.77 1.91 -27.92
CA LYS A 100 -11.59 1.19 -28.90
C LYS A 100 -12.49 2.13 -29.70
N ASN A 101 -13.03 3.17 -29.07
CA ASN A 101 -13.92 4.13 -29.72
C ASN A 101 -13.17 5.14 -30.62
N ASN A 102 -11.87 5.33 -30.40
CA ASN A 102 -11.01 6.17 -31.22
C ASN A 102 -10.36 5.43 -32.41
N LYS A 103 -10.73 4.16 -32.64
CA LYS A 103 -10.36 3.35 -33.81
C LYS A 103 -11.53 3.27 -34.78
#